data_AF-A0A2E6LPJ2-F1
#
_entry.id   AF-A0A2E6LPJ2-F1
#
_cell.length_a   1.000
_cell.length_b   1.000
_cell.length_c   1.000
_cell.angle_alpha   90.00
_cell.angle_beta   90.00
_cell.angle_gamma   90.00
#
_symmetry.space_group_name_H-M   'P 1'
#
loop_
_entity.id
_entity.type
_entity.pdbx_description
1 polymer ?
#
loop_
_entity_poly.entity_id
_entity_poly.type
_entity_poly.pdbx_seq_one_letter_code
_entity_poly.pdbx_strand_id
1 'polypeptide(L)'
;MADRQDILADRLNAEPAIFKGCSSSELGVIVGVAALVWLPISLILAGLAGAVTMGFGIAGVGILATVLLMASLFQRLKRNRPDGYYQQRIVLWLDDHGLRRSSFVRRSGAWDIGRTAHATLPVRDR
;
A
#
# COMPACT_ATOMS: atom_id res chain seq x y z
N MET A 1 -36.77 0.97 3.20
CA MET A 1 -36.00 2.07 2.57
C MET A 1 -34.53 1.71 2.61
N ALA A 2 -34.10 0.80 1.75
CA ALA A 2 -32.73 0.29 1.72
C ALA A 2 -32.38 -0.01 0.26
N ASP A 3 -32.06 1.02 -0.52
CA ASP A 3 -31.52 0.83 -1.89
C ASP A 3 -30.97 2.12 -2.54
N ARG A 4 -30.38 3.02 -1.74
CA ARG A 4 -29.82 4.28 -2.29
C ARG A 4 -28.56 4.75 -1.57
N GLN A 5 -27.69 3.80 -1.26
CA GLN A 5 -26.32 4.09 -0.84
C GLN A 5 -25.29 3.73 -1.93
N ASP A 6 -25.74 3.19 -3.07
CA ASP A 6 -24.88 2.79 -4.20
C ASP A 6 -24.39 3.95 -5.08
N ILE A 7 -24.82 5.19 -4.81
CA ILE A 7 -24.33 6.41 -5.48
C ILE A 7 -23.56 7.30 -4.47
N LEU A 8 -22.76 6.67 -3.61
CA LEU A 8 -21.77 7.41 -2.84
C LEU A 8 -20.58 7.71 -3.76
N ALA A 9 -20.26 8.99 -3.94
CA ALA A 9 -19.13 9.47 -4.75
C ALA A 9 -17.79 8.80 -4.43
N ASP A 10 -17.65 8.21 -3.24
CA ASP A 10 -16.52 7.37 -2.84
C ASP A 10 -16.30 6.14 -3.74
N ARG A 11 -17.36 5.53 -4.28
CA ARG A 11 -17.25 4.39 -5.20
C ARG A 11 -16.70 4.79 -6.58
N LEU A 12 -16.73 6.08 -6.92
CA LEU A 12 -16.20 6.60 -8.18
C LEU A 12 -14.68 6.86 -8.10
N ASN A 13 -14.18 7.26 -6.93
CA ASN A 13 -12.78 7.64 -6.71
C ASN A 13 -11.94 6.50 -6.13
N ALA A 14 -12.55 5.51 -5.49
CA ALA A 14 -11.86 4.36 -4.94
C ALA A 14 -11.79 3.23 -5.98
N GLU A 15 -10.58 2.68 -6.20
CA GLU A 15 -10.45 1.45 -6.97
C GLU A 15 -11.30 0.34 -6.33
N PRO A 16 -12.16 -0.35 -7.10
CA PRO A 16 -12.99 -1.42 -6.57
C PRO A 16 -12.09 -2.55 -6.05
N ALA A 17 -12.34 -3.02 -4.83
CA ALA A 17 -11.60 -4.14 -4.26
C ALA A 17 -11.91 -5.43 -5.03
N ILE A 18 -10.95 -5.91 -5.82
CA ILE A 18 -11.14 -7.04 -6.75
C ILE A 18 -11.04 -8.39 -6.03
N PHE A 19 -10.16 -8.50 -5.03
CA PHE A 19 -9.90 -9.78 -4.37
C PHE A 19 -9.67 -9.61 -2.89
N LYS A 20 -10.49 -10.26 -2.05
CA LYS A 20 -10.32 -10.28 -0.60
C LYS A 20 -10.05 -8.86 -0.04
N GLY A 21 -10.83 -7.85 -0.42
CA GLY A 21 -10.65 -6.49 0.13
C GLY A 21 -9.32 -5.77 -0.23
N CYS A 22 -8.50 -6.32 -1.12
CA CYS A 22 -7.33 -5.67 -1.69
C CYS A 22 -7.69 -5.01 -3.03
N SER A 23 -7.13 -3.83 -3.30
CA SER A 23 -7.19 -3.24 -4.63
C SER A 23 -6.33 -4.04 -5.62
N SER A 24 -6.62 -3.93 -6.92
CA SER A 24 -5.79 -4.48 -8.01
C SER A 24 -4.33 -4.04 -7.90
N SER A 25 -4.11 -2.76 -7.60
CA SER A 25 -2.80 -2.14 -7.44
C SER A 25 -2.03 -2.76 -6.26
N GLU A 26 -2.71 -2.97 -5.13
CA GLU A 26 -2.11 -3.53 -3.91
C GLU A 26 -1.77 -5.02 -4.08
N LEU A 27 -2.67 -5.78 -4.71
CA LEU A 27 -2.42 -7.18 -5.04
C LEU A 27 -1.23 -7.29 -6.00
N GLY A 28 -1.14 -6.42 -7.00
CA GLY A 28 -0.01 -6.33 -7.92
C GLY A 28 1.32 -6.09 -7.20
N VAL A 29 1.36 -5.18 -6.22
CA VAL A 29 2.56 -4.92 -5.42
C VAL A 29 2.95 -6.15 -4.58
N ILE A 30 1.99 -6.80 -3.91
CA ILE A 30 2.25 -8.01 -3.11
C ILE A 30 2.81 -9.14 -3.98
N VAL A 31 2.21 -9.37 -5.15
CA VAL A 31 2.69 -10.38 -6.11
C VAL A 31 4.08 -10.03 -6.62
N GLY A 32 4.33 -8.76 -6.96
CA GLY A 32 5.64 -8.30 -7.42
C GLY A 32 6.75 -8.52 -6.38
N VAL A 33 6.50 -8.15 -5.12
CA VAL A 33 7.45 -8.36 -4.02
C VAL A 33 7.64 -9.85 -3.74
N ALA A 34 6.55 -10.64 -3.74
CA ALA A 34 6.63 -12.09 -3.54
C ALA A 34 7.47 -12.77 -4.63
N ALA A 35 7.26 -12.40 -5.90
CA ALA A 35 8.04 -12.90 -7.02
C ALA A 35 9.53 -12.50 -6.91
N LEU A 36 9.80 -11.24 -6.56
CA LEU A 36 11.17 -10.73 -6.38
C LEU A 36 11.94 -11.50 -5.30
N VAL A 37 11.26 -11.99 -4.26
CA VAL A 37 11.89 -12.77 -3.19
C VAL A 37 11.97 -14.26 -3.54
N TRP A 38 10.88 -14.86 -4.01
CA TRP A 38 10.82 -16.32 -4.22
C TRP A 38 11.54 -16.79 -5.48
N LEU A 39 11.59 -15.99 -6.55
CA LEU A 39 12.31 -16.37 -7.76
C LEU A 39 13.82 -16.55 -7.52
N PRO A 40 14.57 -15.60 -6.94
CA PRO A 40 16.00 -15.81 -6.70
C PRO A 40 16.25 -16.93 -5.69
N ILE A 41 15.44 -17.03 -4.62
CA ILE A 41 15.56 -18.12 -3.63
C ILE A 41 15.37 -19.48 -4.31
N SER A 42 14.33 -19.61 -5.13
CA SER A 42 14.06 -20.84 -5.86
C SER A 42 15.15 -21.18 -6.87
N LEU A 43 15.73 -20.17 -7.54
CA LEU A 43 16.76 -20.36 -8.55
C LEU A 43 18.07 -20.83 -7.91
N ILE A 44 18.44 -20.25 -6.76
CA ILE A 44 19.59 -20.70 -5.96
C ILE A 44 19.38 -22.14 -5.50
N LEU A 45 18.21 -22.47 -4.95
CA LEU A 45 17.89 -23.83 -4.51
C LEU A 45 17.90 -24.84 -5.66
N ALA A 46 17.35 -24.47 -6.83
CA ALA A 46 17.34 -25.34 -7.99
C ALA A 46 18.74 -25.54 -8.58
N GLY A 47 19.57 -24.49 -8.56
CA GLY A 47 20.98 -24.55 -8.97
C GLY A 47 21.79 -25.47 -8.07
N LEU A 48 21.55 -25.46 -6.76
CA LEU A 48 22.21 -26.35 -5.80
C LEU A 48 21.73 -27.81 -5.91
N ALA A 49 20.44 -28.03 -6.20
CA ALA A 49 19.86 -29.37 -6.27
C ALA A 49 19.97 -30.04 -7.66
N GLY A 50 20.41 -29.30 -8.69
CA GLY A 50 20.50 -29.80 -10.07
C GLY A 50 19.14 -30.04 -10.76
N ALA A 51 18.02 -29.73 -10.10
CA ALA A 51 16.66 -29.97 -10.57
C ALA A 51 15.92 -28.65 -10.84
N VAL A 52 16.32 -27.96 -11.91
CA VAL A 52 15.85 -26.61 -12.27
C VAL A 52 14.32 -26.52 -12.36
N THR A 53 13.67 -27.54 -12.92
CA THR A 53 12.20 -27.62 -13.05
C THR A 53 11.47 -27.70 -11.71
N MET A 54 12.05 -28.33 -10.69
CA MET A 54 11.44 -28.37 -9.34
C MET A 54 11.56 -27.03 -8.61
N GLY A 55 12.61 -26.25 -8.88
CA GLY A 55 12.78 -24.90 -8.33
C GLY A 55 11.61 -23.98 -8.69
N PHE A 56 11.21 -23.95 -9.95
CA PHE A 56 10.06 -23.15 -10.39
C PHE A 56 8.74 -23.59 -9.73
N GLY A 57 8.57 -24.88 -9.46
CA GLY A 57 7.41 -25.39 -8.71
C GLY A 57 7.37 -24.85 -7.28
N ILE A 58 8.51 -24.88 -6.58
CA ILE A 58 8.65 -24.32 -5.22
C ILE A 58 8.40 -22.81 -5.25
N ALA A 59 8.91 -22.11 -6.26
CA ALA A 59 8.68 -20.68 -6.45
C ALA A 59 7.19 -20.36 -6.60
N GLY A 60 6.49 -21.08 -7.48
CA GLY A 60 5.07 -20.87 -7.75
C GLY A 60 4.21 -21.10 -6.51
N VAL A 61 4.46 -22.19 -5.77
CA VAL A 61 3.76 -22.49 -4.51
C VAL A 61 4.08 -21.45 -3.45
N GLY A 62 5.34 -21.04 -3.31
CA GLY A 62 5.78 -20.01 -2.37
C GLY A 62 5.15 -18.65 -2.64
N ILE A 63 5.08 -18.24 -3.91
CA ILE A 63 4.41 -17.00 -4.33
C ILE A 63 2.92 -17.07 -4.02
N LEU A 64 2.23 -18.15 -4.41
CA LEU A 64 0.79 -18.32 -4.12
C LEU A 64 0.49 -18.30 -2.63
N ALA A 65 1.25 -19.04 -1.83
CA ALA A 65 1.08 -19.10 -0.38
C ALA A 65 1.30 -17.72 0.27
N THR A 66 2.39 -17.02 -0.10
CA THR A 66 2.68 -15.70 0.44
C THR A 66 1.66 -14.66 0.03
N VAL A 67 1.19 -14.67 -1.21
CA VAL A 67 0.12 -13.77 -1.69
C VAL A 67 -1.17 -14.02 -0.91
N LEU A 68 -1.58 -15.27 -0.70
CA LEU A 68 -2.79 -15.61 0.05
C LEU A 68 -2.70 -15.17 1.53
N LEU A 69 -1.55 -15.40 2.16
CA LEU A 69 -1.28 -14.98 3.54
C LEU A 69 -1.26 -13.45 3.66
N MET A 70 -0.52 -12.78 2.79
CA MET A 70 -0.41 -11.32 2.79
C MET A 70 -1.74 -10.65 2.49
N ALA A 71 -2.51 -11.13 1.51
CA ALA A 71 -3.85 -10.63 1.24
C ALA A 71 -4.77 -10.79 2.47
N SER A 72 -4.71 -11.95 3.15
CA SER A 72 -5.51 -12.20 4.36
C SER A 72 -5.07 -11.33 5.55
N LEU A 73 -3.78 -11.02 5.66
CA LEU A 73 -3.25 -10.09 6.65
C LEU A 73 -3.67 -8.66 6.33
N PHE A 74 -3.60 -8.25 5.07
CA PHE A 74 -4.02 -6.93 4.59
C PHE A 74 -5.50 -6.71 4.86
N GLN A 75 -6.35 -7.73 4.66
CA GLN A 75 -7.76 -7.71 5.04
C GLN A 75 -7.97 -7.42 6.52
N ARG A 76 -7.26 -8.15 7.38
CA ARG A 76 -7.39 -7.98 8.84
C ARG A 76 -6.89 -6.62 9.27
N LEU A 77 -5.79 -6.17 8.68
CA LEU A 77 -5.19 -4.90 8.99
C LEU A 77 -6.17 -3.78 8.61
N LYS A 78 -6.66 -3.77 7.36
CA LYS A 78 -7.65 -2.82 6.84
C LYS A 78 -9.01 -2.86 7.54
N ARG A 79 -9.33 -3.92 8.28
CA ARG A 79 -10.62 -4.06 8.96
C ARG A 79 -10.78 -2.97 10.02
N ASN A 80 -11.84 -2.16 9.90
CA ASN A 80 -12.17 -1.01 10.75
C ASN A 80 -11.25 0.22 10.62
N ARG A 81 -10.53 0.40 9.51
CA ARG A 81 -9.74 1.62 9.26
C ARG A 81 -10.28 2.37 8.04
N PRO A 82 -10.31 3.72 8.08
CA PRO A 82 -10.77 4.52 6.95
C PRO A 82 -9.83 4.36 5.74
N ASP A 83 -10.39 4.54 4.54
CA ASP A 83 -9.62 4.43 3.30
C ASP A 83 -8.44 5.40 3.27
N GLY A 84 -7.31 4.96 2.71
CA GLY A 84 -6.07 5.75 2.65
C GLY A 84 -5.24 5.81 3.95
N TYR A 85 -5.73 5.28 5.08
CA TYR A 85 -4.99 5.29 6.37
C TYR A 85 -3.58 4.68 6.26
N TYR A 86 -3.42 3.56 5.54
CA TYR A 86 -2.13 2.88 5.37
C TYR A 86 -1.15 3.71 4.55
N GLN A 87 -1.63 4.32 3.46
CA GLN A 87 -0.80 5.15 2.60
C GLN A 87 -0.25 6.33 3.40
N GLN A 88 -1.10 7.01 4.18
CA GLN A 88 -0.68 8.11 5.05
C GLN A 88 0.30 7.65 6.13
N ARG A 89 0.04 6.51 6.78
CA ARG A 89 0.92 5.92 7.81
C ARG A 89 2.29 5.57 7.26
N ILE A 90 2.36 4.97 6.07
CA ILE A 90 3.63 4.62 5.40
C ILE A 90 4.41 5.89 5.04
N VAL A 91 3.74 6.92 4.52
CA VAL A 91 4.38 8.19 4.19
C VAL A 91 4.95 8.88 5.43
N LEU A 92 4.22 8.87 6.54
CA LEU A 92 4.71 9.39 7.82
C LEU A 92 5.91 8.57 8.34
N TRP A 93 5.85 7.25 8.24
CA TRP A 93 6.96 6.37 8.65
C TRP A 93 8.22 6.57 7.80
N LEU A 94 8.07 6.75 6.48
CA LEU A 94 9.18 7.10 5.57
C LEU A 94 9.79 8.47 5.91
N ASP A 95 8.95 9.43 6.30
CA ASP A 95 9.38 10.76 6.73
C ASP A 95 10.13 10.71 8.07
N ASP A 96 9.65 9.90 9.02
CA ASP A 96 10.35 9.64 10.29
C ASP A 96 11.73 9.00 10.09
N HIS A 97 11.87 8.15 9.08
CA HIS A 97 13.14 7.51 8.73
C HIS A 97 14.01 8.37 7.79
N GLY A 98 13.57 9.60 7.46
CA GLY A 98 14.31 10.53 6.60
C GLY A 98 14.38 10.11 5.12
N LEU A 99 13.67 9.06 4.72
CA LEU A 99 13.68 8.52 3.36
C LEU A 99 12.86 9.39 2.38
N ARG A 100 11.84 10.10 2.87
CA ARG A 100 11.00 10.96 2.03
C ARG A 100 10.34 12.05 2.86
N ARG A 101 10.45 13.32 2.45
CA ARG A 101 9.70 14.41 3.09
C ARG A 101 8.20 14.22 2.90
N SER A 102 7.45 14.19 3.99
CA SER A 102 5.99 14.17 3.95
C SER A 102 5.46 15.56 3.57
N SER A 103 4.41 15.60 2.75
CA SER A 103 3.67 16.84 2.47
C SER A 103 2.71 17.22 3.61
N PHE A 104 2.67 16.43 4.69
CA PHE A 104 1.71 16.60 5.76
C PHE A 104 2.21 17.60 6.79
N VAL A 105 1.29 18.40 7.33
CA VAL A 105 1.61 19.31 8.43
C VAL A 105 1.81 18.48 9.70
N ARG A 106 3.08 18.29 10.09
CA ARG A 106 3.45 17.52 11.29
C ARG A 106 3.65 18.38 12.55
N ARG A 107 3.56 19.70 12.41
CA ARG A 107 3.65 20.63 13.55
C ARG A 107 2.33 20.67 14.31
N SER A 108 2.40 20.62 15.62
CA SER A 108 1.29 20.99 16.51
C SER A 108 1.46 22.46 16.91
N GLY A 109 0.35 23.18 17.02
CA GLY A 109 0.33 24.59 17.38
C GLY A 109 -1.10 25.08 17.59
N ALA A 110 -1.24 26.14 18.38
CA ALA A 110 -2.52 26.82 18.52
C ALA A 110 -2.92 27.43 17.17
N TRP A 111 -4.16 27.20 16.75
CA TRP A 111 -4.72 27.86 15.58
C TRP A 111 -5.06 29.29 16.00
N ASP A 112 -4.26 30.25 15.53
CA ASP A 112 -4.58 31.66 15.67
C ASP A 112 -5.52 32.07 14.53
N ILE A 113 -6.53 32.88 14.85
CA ILE A 113 -7.53 33.40 13.90
C ILE A 113 -6.95 34.61 13.13
N GLY A 114 -5.80 35.14 13.58
CA GLY A 114 -5.09 36.25 12.95
C GLY A 114 -3.90 35.84 12.08
N ARG A 115 -3.67 36.58 10.99
CA ARG A 115 -2.36 36.61 10.30
C ARG A 115 -1.56 37.77 10.90
N THR A 116 -0.51 37.48 11.65
CA THR A 116 0.41 38.52 12.16
C THR A 116 1.36 39.05 11.09
N ALA A 117 1.52 38.33 9.98
CA ALA A 117 2.31 38.76 8.83
C ALA A 117 1.61 38.43 7.51
N HIS A 118 1.77 39.31 6.51
CA HIS A 118 1.36 39.05 5.13
C HIS A 118 2.25 37.95 4.53
N ALA A 119 1.84 36.69 4.62
CA ALA A 119 2.46 35.62 3.85
C ALA A 119 2.10 35.84 2.37
N THR A 120 3.08 36.29 1.58
CA THR A 120 2.99 36.24 0.13
C THR A 120 2.91 34.78 -0.30
N LEU A 121 1.89 34.43 -1.08
CA LEU A 121 1.76 33.08 -1.62
C LEU A 121 3.03 32.73 -2.42
N PRO A 122 3.58 31.52 -2.26
CA PRO A 122 4.74 31.11 -3.03
C PRO A 122 4.40 31.10 -4.52
N VAL A 123 5.36 31.49 -5.37
CA VAL A 123 5.21 31.63 -6.83
C VAL A 123 4.72 30.35 -7.52
N ARG A 124 4.81 29.20 -6.86
CA ARG A 124 4.36 27.90 -7.38
C ARG A 124 2.83 27.79 -7.52
N ASP A 125 2.07 28.65 -6.84
CA ASP A 125 0.60 28.68 -6.88
C ASP A 125 0.06 29.89 -7.71
N ARG A 126 0.88 30.45 -8.62
CA ARG A 126 0.46 31.47 -9.60
C ARG A 126 0.18 30.86 -10.97
#